data_AF-A0A349TF74-F1
#
_entry.id   AF-A0A349TF74-F1
#
_cell.length_a   1.000
_cell.length_b   1.000
_cell.length_c   1.000
_cell.angle_alpha   90.00
_cell.angle_beta   90.00
_cell.angle_gamma   90.00
#
_symmetry.space_group_name_H-M   'P 1'
#
loop_
_entity.id
_entity.type
_entity.pdbx_description
1 polymer ?
#
loop_
_entity_poly.entity_id
_entity_poly.type
_entity_poly.pdbx_seq_one_letter_code
_entity_poly.pdbx_strand_id
1 'polypeptide(L)'
;GVAGIVGAVGTGIVYSPALGGPGGDDFVIASQVWIQVKAVVVAIAWAGIGAAVAAYVTKLVLGLRVTPEVESDGLDIGDHGERAYN
;
A
#
# COMPACT_ATOMS: atom_id res chain seq x y z
N GLY A 1 -0.60 -0.48 -3.26
CA GLY A 1 0.34 0.31 -4.10
C GLY A 1 -0.39 0.89 -5.31
N VAL A 2 0.35 1.41 -6.30
CA VAL A 2 -0.21 2.19 -7.43
C VAL A 2 -1.31 1.45 -8.21
N ALA A 3 -1.10 0.16 -8.55
CA ALA A 3 -2.10 -0.63 -9.28
C ALA A 3 -3.46 -0.70 -8.55
N GLY A 4 -3.45 -0.80 -7.22
CA GLY A 4 -4.68 -0.80 -6.43
C GLY A 4 -5.41 0.54 -6.43
N ILE A 5 -4.67 1.65 -6.45
CA ILE A 5 -5.24 3.01 -6.55
C ILE A 5 -5.91 3.20 -7.91
N VAL A 6 -5.19 2.86 -8.99
CA VAL A 6 -5.71 2.92 -10.35
C VAL A 6 -6.94 2.04 -10.50
N GLY A 7 -6.89 0.81 -10.00
CA GLY A 7 -8.03 -0.10 -10.00
C GLY A 7 -9.24 0.45 -9.26
N ALA A 8 -9.06 0.94 -8.02
CA ALA A 8 -10.14 1.46 -7.20
C ALA A 8 -10.84 2.67 -7.83
N VAL A 9 -10.07 3.62 -8.38
CA VAL A 9 -10.64 4.77 -9.09
C VAL A 9 -11.31 4.33 -10.39
N GLY A 10 -10.68 3.40 -11.13
CA GLY A 10 -11.24 2.79 -12.33
C GLY A 10 -12.58 2.10 -12.10
N THR A 11 -12.78 1.46 -10.94
CA THR A 11 -14.08 0.88 -10.53
C THR A 11 -15.20 1.92 -10.56
N GLY A 12 -14.94 3.18 -10.17
CA GLY A 12 -15.94 4.25 -10.22
C GLY A 12 -16.45 4.55 -11.65
N ILE A 13 -15.69 4.14 -12.67
CA ILE A 13 -16.05 4.28 -14.08
C ILE A 13 -16.72 3.00 -14.59
N VAL A 14 -16.03 1.85 -14.50
CA VAL A 14 -16.48 0.59 -15.13
C VAL A 14 -17.64 -0.07 -14.41
N TYR A 15 -18.02 0.40 -13.22
CA TYR A 15 -19.23 -0.05 -12.53
C TYR A 15 -20.52 0.50 -13.17
N SER A 16 -20.41 1.50 -14.05
CA SER A 16 -21.55 2.08 -14.76
C SER A 16 -22.30 1.06 -15.64
N PRO A 17 -23.65 0.99 -15.58
CA PRO A 17 -24.46 0.13 -16.46
C PRO A 17 -24.25 0.41 -17.94
N ALA A 18 -24.01 1.67 -18.30
CA ALA A 18 -23.73 2.07 -19.68
C ALA A 18 -22.46 1.43 -20.26
N LEU A 19 -21.57 0.91 -19.40
CA LEU A 19 -20.35 0.19 -19.79
C LEU A 19 -20.46 -1.32 -19.53
N GLY A 20 -21.65 -1.83 -19.22
CA GLY A 20 -21.89 -3.23 -18.85
C GLY A 20 -21.58 -3.55 -17.39
N GLY A 21 -21.38 -2.53 -16.55
CA GLY A 21 -21.17 -2.67 -15.11
C GLY A 21 -22.47 -2.90 -14.32
N PRO A 22 -22.39 -3.34 -13.05
CA PRO A 22 -23.55 -3.76 -12.27
C PRO A 22 -24.25 -2.63 -11.48
N GLY A 23 -24.04 -1.37 -11.85
CA GLY A 23 -24.69 -0.22 -11.20
C GLY A 23 -26.21 -0.19 -11.35
N GLY A 24 -26.86 0.64 -10.52
CA GLY A 24 -28.29 0.93 -10.64
C GLY A 24 -28.58 1.96 -11.72
N ASP A 25 -29.87 2.16 -12.02
CA ASP A 25 -30.33 3.13 -13.02
C ASP A 25 -29.98 4.59 -12.67
N ASP A 26 -29.79 4.89 -11.39
CA ASP A 26 -29.39 6.19 -10.85
C ASP A 26 -27.86 6.38 -10.76
N PHE A 27 -27.08 5.46 -11.33
CA PHE A 27 -25.62 5.50 -11.25
C PHE A 27 -25.03 6.71 -12.00
N VAL A 28 -24.24 7.51 -11.28
CA VAL A 28 -23.52 8.65 -11.84
C VAL A 28 -22.01 8.40 -11.73
N ILE A 29 -21.33 8.26 -12.86
CA ILE A 29 -19.88 8.00 -12.92
C ILE A 29 -19.09 9.06 -12.12
N ALA A 30 -19.41 10.34 -12.28
CA ALA A 30 -18.66 11.41 -11.62
C ALA A 30 -18.75 11.34 -10.08
N SER A 31 -19.94 11.05 -9.54
CA SER A 31 -20.12 10.92 -8.08
C SER A 31 -19.39 9.69 -7.55
N GLN A 32 -19.40 8.60 -8.29
CA GLN A 32 -18.78 7.33 -7.90
C GLN A 32 -17.26 7.38 -7.98
N VAL A 33 -16.69 7.98 -9.02
CA VAL A 33 -15.25 8.29 -9.07
C VAL A 33 -14.82 9.11 -7.85
N TRP A 34 -15.60 10.12 -7.47
CA TRP A 34 -15.28 10.93 -6.28
C TRP A 34 -15.37 10.13 -4.97
N ILE A 35 -16.35 9.23 -4.84
CA ILE A 35 -16.44 8.30 -3.71
C ILE A 35 -15.21 7.41 -3.64
N GLN A 36 -14.79 6.82 -4.77
CA GLN A 36 -13.61 5.95 -4.84
C GLN A 36 -12.32 6.69 -4.50
N VAL A 37 -12.15 7.94 -4.95
CA VAL A 37 -11.01 8.78 -4.56
C VAL A 37 -10.96 8.96 -3.04
N LYS A 38 -12.09 9.29 -2.40
CA LYS A 38 -12.16 9.41 -0.93
C LYS A 38 -11.83 8.09 -0.26
N ALA A 39 -12.37 6.97 -0.75
CA ALA A 39 -12.07 5.65 -0.21
C ALA A 39 -10.57 5.32 -0.27
N VAL A 40 -9.90 5.63 -1.38
CA VAL A 40 -8.44 5.48 -1.53
C VAL A 40 -7.69 6.34 -0.52
N VAL A 41 -8.04 7.62 -0.37
CA VAL A 41 -7.40 8.52 0.60
C VAL A 41 -7.54 7.99 2.02
N VAL A 42 -8.74 7.52 2.39
CA VAL A 42 -8.99 6.91 3.70
C VAL A 42 -8.15 5.65 3.89
N ALA A 43 -8.07 4.77 2.89
CA ALA A 43 -7.28 3.55 2.96
C ALA A 43 -5.77 3.85 3.10
N ILE A 44 -5.25 4.84 2.37
CA ILE A 44 -3.86 5.30 2.48
C ILE A 44 -3.59 5.86 3.87
N ALA A 45 -4.47 6.71 4.39
CA ALA A 45 -4.31 7.29 5.72
C ALA A 45 -4.32 6.19 6.80
N TRP A 46 -5.28 5.27 6.73
CA TRP A 46 -5.38 4.17 7.67
C TRP A 46 -4.15 3.26 7.64
N ALA A 47 -3.79 2.75 6.46
CA ALA A 47 -2.63 1.87 6.32
C ALA A 47 -1.32 2.58 6.65
N GLY A 48 -1.16 3.84 6.22
CA GLY A 48 0.03 4.64 6.46
C GLY A 48 0.23 4.97 7.93
N ILE A 49 -0.81 5.45 8.62
CA ILE A 49 -0.75 5.76 10.05
C ILE A 49 -0.53 4.47 10.86
N GLY A 50 -1.31 3.42 10.58
CA GLY A 50 -1.18 2.14 11.28
C GLY A 50 0.21 1.53 11.12
N ALA A 51 0.74 1.50 9.89
CA ALA A 51 2.08 1.01 9.61
C ALA A 51 3.16 1.89 10.27
N ALA A 52 3.00 3.22 10.25
CA ALA A 52 3.95 4.12 10.91
C ALA A 52 3.99 3.88 12.42
N VAL A 53 2.83 3.80 13.08
CA VAL A 53 2.75 3.52 14.52
C VAL A 53 3.44 2.19 14.83
N ALA A 54 3.09 1.12 14.11
CA ALA A 54 3.69 -0.18 14.32
C ALA A 54 5.22 -0.16 14.09
N ALA A 55 5.67 0.47 13.01
CA ALA A 55 7.10 0.59 12.69
C ALA A 55 7.88 1.36 13.77
N TYR A 56 7.33 2.47 14.29
CA TYR A 56 7.97 3.23 15.36
C TYR A 56 8.01 2.46 16.67
N VAL A 57 6.93 1.76 17.03
CA VAL A 57 6.91 0.89 18.22
C VAL A 57 7.99 -0.20 18.09
N THR A 58 8.03 -0.90 16.96
CA THR A 58 9.05 -1.92 16.68
C THR A 58 10.46 -1.34 16.74
N LYS A 59 10.68 -0.17 16.13
CA LYS A 59 11.98 0.51 16.14
C LYS A 59 12.46 0.81 17.55
N LEU A 60 11.57 1.23 18.45
CA LEU A 60 11.91 1.59 19.82
C LEU A 60 12.10 0.37 20.74
N VAL A 61 11.35 -0.71 20.50
CA VAL A 61 11.35 -1.89 21.39
C VAL A 61 12.35 -2.97 20.95
N LEU A 62 12.47 -3.21 19.66
CA LEU A 62 13.25 -4.34 19.10
C LEU A 62 14.42 -3.86 18.23
N GLY A 63 14.35 -2.64 17.69
CA GLY A 63 15.18 -2.23 16.56
C GLY A 63 14.59 -2.72 15.23
N LEU A 64 14.55 -1.84 14.23
CA LEU A 64 13.88 -2.11 12.94
C LEU A 64 14.86 -2.29 11.76
N ARG A 65 16.06 -1.70 11.84
CA ARG A 65 17.07 -1.72 10.78
C ARG A 65 18.42 -2.02 11.43
N VAL A 66 19.23 -2.83 10.76
CA VAL A 66 20.63 -3.11 11.14
C VAL A 66 21.48 -1.84 11.09
N THR A 67 22.71 -1.91 11.59
CA THR A 67 23.64 -0.78 11.50
C THR A 67 24.11 -0.57 10.05
N PRO A 68 24.53 0.66 9.66
CA PRO A 68 25.01 0.94 8.30
C PRO A 68 26.19 0.05 7.88
N GLU A 69 27.05 -0.32 8.82
CA GLU A 69 28.19 -1.22 8.56
C GLU A 69 27.70 -2.61 8.15
N VAL A 70 26.76 -3.19 8.90
CA VAL A 70 26.16 -4.49 8.57
C VAL A 70 25.40 -4.43 7.24
N GLU A 71 24.70 -3.33 6.96
CA GLU A 71 24.01 -3.14 5.70
C GLU A 71 24.97 -3.04 4.50
N SER A 72 26.14 -2.45 4.69
CA SER A 72 27.20 -2.32 3.67
C SER A 72 27.95 -3.63 3.45
N ASP A 73 28.24 -4.37 4.51
CA ASP A 73 28.95 -5.66 4.44
C ASP A 73 28.06 -6.79 3.92
N GLY A 74 26.74 -6.59 3.98
CA GLY A 74 25.73 -7.50 3.45
C GLY A 74 24.97 -8.25 4.55
N LEU A 75 23.65 -8.22 4.46
CA LEU A 75 22.75 -8.87 5.42
C LEU A 75 22.98 -10.38 5.52
N ASP A 76 23.38 -11.03 4.43
CA ASP A 76 23.68 -12.47 4.43
C ASP A 76 24.88 -12.78 5.35
N ILE A 77 25.92 -11.94 5.33
CA ILE A 77 27.10 -12.08 6.19
C ILE A 77 26.77 -11.69 7.63
N GLY A 78 26.06 -10.58 7.82
CA GLY A 78 25.78 -10.01 9.13
C GLY A 78 24.69 -10.73 9.94
N ASP A 79 23.59 -11.12 9.29
CA ASP A 79 22.43 -11.74 9.97
C ASP A 79 22.38 -13.26 9.80
N HIS A 80 22.97 -13.82 8.75
CA HIS A 80 22.90 -15.27 8.45
C HIS A 80 24.25 -15.99 8.47
N GLY A 81 25.38 -15.26 8.55
CA GLY A 81 26.73 -15.84 8.56
C GLY A 81 27.13 -16.54 7.25
N GLU A 82 26.39 -16.30 6.17
CA GLU A 82 26.59 -16.95 4.87
C GLU A 82 27.09 -15.94 3.84
N ARG A 83 28.01 -16.35 2.96
CA ARG A 83 28.34 -15.61 1.74
C ARG A 83 27.59 -16.24 0.58
N ALA A 84 26.73 -15.48 -0.08
CA ALA A 84 25.92 -15.95 -1.21
C ALA A 84 26.76 -16.51 -2.38
N TYR A 85 28.02 -16.06 -2.51
CA TYR A 85 28.97 -16.55 -3.51
C TYR A 85 30.39 -16.63 -2.93
N ASN A 86 31.15 -17.67 -3.32
CA ASN A 86 32.58 -17.87 -3.02
C ASN A 86 33.46 -17.38 -4.16
#